data_AF-W1DGG0-F1
#
_entry.id   AF-W1DGG0-F1
#
_cell.length_a   1.000
_cell.length_b   1.000
_cell.length_c   1.000
_cell.angle_alpha   90.00
_cell.angle_beta   90.00
_cell.angle_gamma   90.00
#
_symmetry.space_group_name_H-M   'P 1'
#
loop_
_entity.id
_entity.type
_entity.pdbx_description
1 polymer ?
#
loop_
_entity_poly.entity_id
_entity_poly.type
_entity_poly.pdbx_seq_one_letter_code
_entity_poly.pdbx_strand_id
1 'polypeptide(L)'
;MTLKQNSSLGIVFILGLLAMLMPLSIDMYLPALPVIAAQYNVPDGSAQMTLSTYILGFALGQLLYGPMADSLGRKPVILGGTLVFAAAAVACALSQTVDMLIVMRFFHGLAAAAASVVINALMRDIYPKDEFSRIDVVLSCWSRPLRRWWRRWSAGRCWSGSAGMPSFGSSPWWPCWPR
;
A
#
# COMPACT_ATOMS: atom_id res chain seq x y z
N MET A 1 15.86 31.96 11.65
CA MET A 1 15.07 31.33 12.73
C MET A 1 15.41 29.85 12.75
N THR A 2 16.34 29.48 13.63
CA THR A 2 16.92 28.15 13.82
C THR A 2 16.03 27.35 14.77
N LEU A 3 15.19 26.45 14.25
CA LEU A 3 14.37 25.57 15.09
C LEU A 3 14.98 24.17 15.21
N LYS A 4 15.74 24.01 16.30
CA LYS A 4 15.80 22.85 17.22
C LYS A 4 15.63 21.44 16.61
N GLN A 5 16.77 20.80 16.37
CA GLN A 5 17.02 19.43 15.88
C GLN A 5 16.52 18.25 16.75
N ASN A 6 15.66 18.43 17.76
CA ASN A 6 15.29 17.37 18.71
C ASN A 6 14.06 16.51 18.34
N SER A 7 13.44 16.72 17.17
CA SER A 7 12.22 16.00 16.75
C SER A 7 12.40 15.06 15.54
N SER A 8 13.65 14.77 15.14
CA SER A 8 13.93 13.98 13.92
C SER A 8 13.46 12.53 14.03
N LEU A 9 13.68 11.85 15.17
CA LEU A 9 13.31 10.45 15.33
C LEU A 9 11.80 10.20 15.21
N GLY A 10 10.97 11.05 15.81
CA GLY A 10 9.51 10.90 15.74
C GLY A 10 8.97 11.10 14.33
N ILE A 11 9.50 12.09 13.60
CA ILE A 11 9.11 12.35 12.21
C ILE A 11 9.57 11.22 11.28
N VAL A 12 10.80 10.73 11.45
CA VAL A 12 11.32 9.58 10.71
C VAL A 12 10.49 8.32 10.98
N PHE A 13 10.04 8.12 12.22
CA PHE A 13 9.18 6.99 12.59
C PHE A 13 7.79 7.10 11.94
N ILE A 14 7.16 8.27 12.00
CA ILE A 14 5.86 8.54 11.36
C ILE A 14 5.97 8.35 9.83
N LEU A 15 7.02 8.88 9.21
CA LEU A 15 7.27 8.69 7.79
C LEU A 15 7.50 7.23 7.43
N GLY A 16 8.27 6.49 8.25
CA GLY A 16 8.49 5.06 8.08
C GLY A 16 7.18 4.27 8.12
N LEU A 17 6.30 4.58 9.08
CA LEU A 17 4.97 3.97 9.18
C LEU A 17 4.09 4.30 7.96
N LEU A 18 4.06 5.56 7.52
CA LEU A 18 3.31 5.98 6.33
C LEU A 18 3.83 5.28 5.07
N ALA A 19 5.16 5.18 4.92
CA ALA A 19 5.79 4.52 3.78
C ALA A 19 5.52 3.01 3.75
N MET A 20 5.34 2.37 4.90
CA MET A 20 5.00 0.96 5.01
C MET A 20 3.53 0.68 4.72
N LEU A 21 2.64 1.65 4.91
CA LEU A 21 1.20 1.48 4.80
C LEU A 21 0.75 1.05 3.40
N MET A 22 1.39 1.62 2.37
CA MET A 22 1.11 1.33 0.96
C MET A 22 1.50 -0.11 0.56
N PRO A 23 2.76 -0.55 0.71
CA PRO A 23 3.13 -1.92 0.39
C PRO A 23 2.41 -2.93 1.27
N LEU A 24 2.14 -2.61 2.54
CA LEU A 24 1.35 -3.48 3.42
C LEU A 24 -0.07 -3.71 2.86
N SER A 25 -0.72 -2.66 2.38
CA SER A 25 -2.09 -2.76 1.84
C SER A 25 -2.13 -3.61 0.59
N ILE A 26 -1.19 -3.43 -0.35
CA ILE A 26 -1.13 -4.19 -1.60
C ILE A 26 -0.73 -5.64 -1.34
N ASP A 27 0.31 -5.86 -0.54
CA ASP A 27 0.80 -7.20 -0.20
C ASP A 27 -0.33 -8.00 0.47
N MET A 28 -1.06 -7.40 1.41
CA MET A 28 -2.18 -8.06 2.10
C MET A 28 -3.34 -8.40 1.17
N TYR A 29 -3.54 -7.62 0.12
CA TYR A 29 -4.68 -7.76 -0.79
C TYR A 29 -4.53 -8.93 -1.76
N LEU A 30 -3.31 -9.18 -2.26
CA LEU A 30 -3.03 -10.21 -3.26
C LEU A 30 -3.57 -11.61 -2.92
N PRO A 31 -3.32 -12.21 -1.74
CA PRO A 31 -3.88 -13.52 -1.38
C PRO A 31 -5.31 -13.43 -0.88
N ALA A 32 -5.83 -12.22 -0.60
CA ALA A 32 -7.22 -12.01 -0.24
C ALA A 32 -8.13 -11.95 -1.47
N LEU A 33 -7.59 -11.69 -2.67
CA LEU A 33 -8.34 -11.69 -3.94
C LEU A 33 -9.27 -12.90 -4.14
N PRO A 34 -8.83 -14.17 -4.01
CA PRO A 34 -9.72 -15.32 -4.18
C PRO A 34 -10.81 -15.40 -3.12
N VAL A 35 -10.53 -14.93 -1.89
CA VAL A 35 -11.52 -14.87 -0.80
C VAL A 35 -12.58 -13.80 -1.08
N ILE A 36 -12.16 -12.63 -1.60
CA ILE A 36 -13.06 -11.55 -1.99
C ILE A 36 -13.94 -12.00 -3.17
N ALA A 37 -13.37 -12.68 -4.18
CA ALA A 37 -14.12 -13.23 -5.30
C ALA A 37 -15.19 -14.23 -4.83
N ALA A 38 -14.84 -15.13 -3.89
CA ALA A 38 -15.77 -16.08 -3.31
C ALA A 38 -16.88 -15.43 -2.47
N GLN A 39 -16.55 -14.43 -1.63
CA GLN A 39 -17.54 -13.75 -0.79
C GLN A 39 -18.55 -12.93 -1.58
N TYR A 40 -18.10 -12.30 -2.66
CA TYR A 40 -18.98 -11.51 -3.53
C TYR A 40 -19.58 -12.31 -4.69
N ASN A 41 -19.28 -13.61 -4.80
CA ASN A 41 -19.75 -14.50 -5.86
C ASN A 41 -19.48 -13.95 -7.28
N VAL A 42 -18.30 -13.34 -7.48
CA VAL A 42 -17.90 -12.72 -8.76
C VAL A 42 -16.74 -13.47 -9.41
N PRO A 43 -16.57 -13.37 -10.75
CA PRO A 43 -15.40 -13.90 -11.44
C PRO A 43 -14.10 -13.28 -10.91
N ASP A 44 -13.01 -14.04 -10.93
CA ASP A 44 -11.67 -13.58 -10.49
C ASP A 44 -11.22 -12.28 -11.19
N GLY A 45 -11.66 -12.06 -12.43
CA GLY A 45 -11.40 -10.84 -13.19
C GLY A 45 -11.91 -9.57 -12.51
N SER A 46 -13.07 -9.62 -11.84
CA SER A 46 -13.61 -8.47 -11.11
C SER A 46 -12.81 -8.16 -9.84
N ALA A 47 -12.28 -9.18 -9.17
CA ALA A 47 -11.37 -8.98 -8.05
C ALA A 47 -10.05 -8.32 -8.54
N GLN A 48 -9.53 -8.72 -9.70
CA GLN A 48 -8.37 -8.08 -10.31
C GLN A 48 -8.62 -6.62 -10.69
N MET A 49 -9.81 -6.28 -11.20
CA MET A 49 -10.19 -4.90 -11.51
C MET A 49 -10.07 -3.97 -10.31
N THR A 50 -10.40 -4.44 -9.10
CA THR A 50 -10.26 -3.62 -7.89
C THR A 50 -8.83 -3.15 -7.64
N LEU A 51 -7.83 -4.01 -7.94
CA LEU A 51 -6.42 -3.68 -7.81
C LEU A 51 -5.97 -2.74 -8.94
N SER A 52 -6.39 -3.01 -10.18
CA SER A 52 -6.09 -2.15 -11.34
C SER A 52 -6.63 -0.73 -11.14
N THR A 53 -7.88 -0.61 -10.68
CA THR A 53 -8.52 0.67 -10.42
C THR A 53 -7.86 1.42 -9.26
N TYR A 54 -7.39 0.71 -8.23
CA TYR A 54 -6.58 1.30 -7.15
C TYR A 54 -5.29 1.91 -7.70
N ILE A 55 -4.56 1.18 -8.55
CA ILE A 55 -3.31 1.66 -9.16
C ILE A 55 -3.59 2.85 -10.10
N LEU A 56 -4.68 2.80 -10.87
CA LEU A 56 -5.14 3.91 -11.71
C LEU A 56 -5.42 5.16 -10.88
N GLY A 57 -6.19 5.04 -9.79
CA GLY A 57 -6.46 6.13 -8.87
C GLY A 57 -5.17 6.68 -8.26
N PHE A 58 -4.26 5.80 -7.86
CA PHE A 58 -2.95 6.20 -7.35
C PHE A 58 -2.12 6.98 -8.38
N ALA A 59 -2.06 6.51 -9.63
CA ALA A 59 -1.33 7.19 -10.70
C ALA A 59 -1.91 8.58 -11.00
N LEU A 60 -3.24 8.70 -11.07
CA LEU A 60 -3.91 9.99 -11.24
C LEU A 60 -3.67 10.91 -10.03
N GLY A 61 -3.68 10.35 -8.83
CA GLY A 61 -3.39 11.09 -7.61
C GLY A 61 -1.97 11.63 -7.59
N GLN A 62 -0.97 10.85 -8.02
CA GLN A 62 0.42 11.30 -8.09
C GLN A 62 0.55 12.56 -8.95
N LEU A 63 -0.17 12.62 -10.09
CA LEU A 63 -0.16 13.76 -10.99
C LEU A 63 -0.80 15.01 -10.37
N LEU A 64 -1.89 14.84 -9.61
CA LEU A 64 -2.61 15.95 -8.97
C LEU A 64 -1.89 16.46 -7.71
N TYR A 65 -1.44 15.54 -6.85
CA TYR A 65 -0.85 15.89 -5.56
C TYR A 65 0.54 16.51 -5.68
N GLY A 66 1.27 16.30 -6.79
CA GLY A 66 2.55 16.95 -7.08
C GLY A 66 2.47 18.48 -7.02
N PRO A 67 1.80 19.16 -7.97
CA PRO A 67 1.67 20.61 -7.98
C PRO A 67 0.87 21.15 -6.79
N MET A 68 -0.07 20.35 -6.26
CA MET A 68 -0.88 20.72 -5.12
C MET A 68 -0.05 20.80 -3.82
N ALA A 69 0.94 19.93 -3.65
CA ALA A 69 1.89 19.98 -2.53
C ALA A 69 2.81 21.20 -2.58
N ASP A 70 3.21 21.63 -3.78
CA ASP A 70 4.07 22.78 -3.97
C ASP A 70 3.33 24.12 -3.80
N SER A 71 2.03 24.17 -4.08
CA SER A 71 1.22 25.40 -4.03
C SER A 71 0.48 25.65 -2.70
N LEU A 72 -0.09 24.62 -2.06
CA LEU A 72 -0.90 24.77 -0.82
C LEU A 72 -0.08 24.71 0.47
N GLY A 73 1.22 24.43 0.36
CA GLY A 73 2.10 24.22 1.50
C GLY A 73 2.01 22.80 2.07
N ARG A 74 3.11 22.37 2.69
CA ARG A 74 3.36 20.95 3.01
C ARG A 74 2.46 20.41 4.13
N LYS A 75 2.23 21.17 5.20
CA LYS A 75 1.43 20.75 6.38
C LYS A 75 -0.05 20.41 6.07
N PRO A 76 -0.84 21.26 5.38
CA PRO A 76 -2.24 20.96 5.12
C PRO A 76 -2.42 19.78 4.17
N VAL A 77 -1.50 19.57 3.21
CA VAL A 77 -1.54 18.42 2.30
C VAL A 77 -1.30 17.10 3.03
N ILE A 78 -0.42 17.09 4.05
CA ILE A 78 -0.19 15.91 4.90
C ILE A 78 -1.44 15.51 5.69
N LEU A 79 -2.03 16.47 6.39
CA LEU A 79 -3.21 16.24 7.24
C LEU A 79 -4.44 15.91 6.38
N GLY A 80 -4.66 16.67 5.30
CA GLY A 80 -5.76 16.44 4.36
C GLY A 80 -5.66 15.08 3.69
N GLY A 81 -4.48 14.73 3.14
CA GLY A 81 -4.25 13.43 2.50
C GLY A 81 -4.48 12.25 3.44
N THR A 82 -3.99 12.35 4.68
CA THR A 82 -4.15 11.30 5.70
C THR A 82 -5.61 11.13 6.13
N LEU A 83 -6.35 12.24 6.31
CA LEU A 83 -7.77 12.20 6.64
C LEU A 83 -8.62 11.60 5.51
N VAL A 84 -8.36 11.99 4.27
CA VAL A 84 -9.05 11.44 3.09
C VAL A 84 -8.73 9.95 2.95
N PHE A 85 -7.48 9.54 3.19
CA PHE A 85 -7.10 8.12 3.19
C PHE A 85 -7.87 7.32 4.23
N ALA A 86 -7.93 7.81 5.48
CA ALA A 86 -8.68 7.16 6.55
C ALA A 86 -10.18 7.07 6.24
N ALA A 87 -10.78 8.13 5.72
CA ALA A 87 -12.18 8.15 5.31
C ALA A 87 -12.46 7.16 4.16
N ALA A 88 -11.59 7.11 3.15
CA ALA A 88 -11.69 6.17 2.04
C ALA A 88 -11.53 4.71 2.51
N ALA A 89 -10.68 4.46 3.51
CA ALA A 89 -10.54 3.13 4.12
C ALA A 89 -11.83 2.66 4.81
N VAL A 90 -12.48 3.54 5.57
CA VAL A 90 -13.77 3.26 6.20
C VAL A 90 -14.86 3.05 5.14
N ALA A 91 -14.88 3.87 4.08
CA ALA A 91 -15.83 3.71 2.97
C ALA A 91 -15.66 2.37 2.25
N CYS A 92 -14.42 1.88 2.07
CA CYS A 92 -14.17 0.54 1.56
C CYS A 92 -14.72 -0.56 2.48
N ALA A 93 -14.61 -0.39 3.80
CA ALA A 93 -15.11 -1.38 4.77
C ALA A 93 -16.64 -1.47 4.80
N LEU A 94 -17.34 -0.40 4.42
CA LEU A 94 -18.81 -0.34 4.35
C LEU A 94 -19.37 -0.78 2.99
N SER A 95 -18.52 -1.12 2.01
CA SER A 95 -18.99 -1.52 0.68
C SER A 95 -19.74 -2.85 0.72
N GLN A 96 -20.90 -2.90 0.08
CA GLN A 96 -21.80 -4.07 0.05
C GLN A 96 -21.82 -4.79 -1.31
N THR A 97 -21.28 -4.16 -2.35
CA THR A 97 -21.20 -4.71 -3.71
C THR A 97 -19.80 -4.53 -4.29
N VAL A 98 -19.45 -5.37 -5.27
CA VAL A 98 -18.13 -5.32 -5.92
C VAL A 98 -17.93 -4.02 -6.68
N ASP A 99 -18.94 -3.52 -7.37
CA ASP A 99 -18.85 -2.25 -8.10
C ASP A 99 -18.59 -1.07 -7.15
N MET A 100 -19.29 -1.05 -6.01
CA MET A 100 -19.03 -0.05 -4.97
C MET A 100 -17.61 -0.21 -4.42
N LEU A 101 -17.13 -1.44 -4.20
CA LEU A 101 -15.77 -1.70 -3.76
C LEU A 101 -14.72 -1.24 -4.78
N ILE A 102 -14.96 -1.41 -6.08
CA ILE A 102 -14.10 -0.90 -7.17
C ILE A 102 -14.01 0.64 -7.13
N VAL A 103 -15.16 1.32 -7.02
CA VAL A 103 -15.21 2.79 -6.95
C VAL A 103 -14.52 3.29 -5.67
N MET A 104 -14.79 2.68 -4.52
CA MET A 104 -14.14 3.07 -3.27
C MET A 104 -12.63 2.81 -3.31
N ARG A 105 -12.18 1.72 -3.95
CA ARG A 105 -10.76 1.44 -4.20
C ARG A 105 -10.09 2.50 -5.07
N PHE A 106 -10.79 3.04 -6.08
CA PHE A 106 -10.30 4.17 -6.87
C PHE A 106 -9.97 5.37 -5.98
N PHE A 107 -10.94 5.80 -5.16
CA PHE A 107 -10.77 6.93 -4.25
C PHE A 107 -9.71 6.66 -3.18
N HIS A 108 -9.62 5.43 -2.71
CA HIS A 108 -8.59 5.01 -1.77
C HIS A 108 -7.19 5.10 -2.40
N GLY A 109 -7.02 4.66 -3.65
CA GLY A 109 -5.76 4.79 -4.39
C GLY A 109 -5.40 6.26 -4.63
N LEU A 110 -6.39 7.08 -5.01
CA LEU A 110 -6.23 8.53 -5.17
C LEU A 110 -5.75 9.17 -3.86
N ALA A 111 -6.35 8.81 -2.73
CA ALA A 111 -5.95 9.30 -1.41
C ALA A 111 -4.56 8.80 -0.99
N ALA A 112 -4.21 7.55 -1.34
CA ALA A 112 -2.90 6.97 -1.05
C ALA A 112 -1.76 7.71 -1.75
N ALA A 113 -2.04 8.34 -2.90
CA ALA A 113 -1.07 9.17 -3.60
C ALA A 113 -0.59 10.36 -2.76
N ALA A 114 -1.48 10.95 -1.95
CA ALA A 114 -1.10 12.04 -1.06
C ALA A 114 0.01 11.62 -0.09
N ALA A 115 -0.08 10.41 0.50
CA ALA A 115 0.94 9.89 1.42
C ALA A 115 2.31 9.71 0.73
N SER A 116 2.33 9.26 -0.52
CA SER A 116 3.58 9.05 -1.27
C SER A 116 4.24 10.38 -1.67
N VAL A 117 3.46 11.40 -2.05
CA VAL A 117 4.00 12.75 -2.33
C VAL A 117 4.57 13.38 -1.05
N VAL A 118 3.89 13.19 0.08
CA VAL A 118 4.34 13.66 1.41
C VAL A 118 5.71 13.11 1.79
N ILE A 119 5.92 11.80 1.60
CA ILE A 119 7.21 11.15 1.93
C ILE A 119 8.34 11.77 1.10
N ASN A 120 8.13 11.92 -0.21
CA ASN A 120 9.11 12.51 -1.12
C ASN A 120 9.40 13.98 -0.81
N ALA A 121 8.37 14.77 -0.49
CA ALA A 121 8.51 16.17 -0.12
C ALA A 121 9.30 16.31 1.19
N LEU A 122 8.92 15.58 2.25
CA LEU A 122 9.57 15.71 3.55
C LEU A 122 11.03 15.22 3.52
N MET A 123 11.32 14.17 2.76
CA MET A 123 12.71 13.75 2.52
C MET A 123 13.56 14.85 1.88
N ARG A 124 13.01 15.59 0.90
CA ARG A 124 13.70 16.73 0.25
C ARG A 124 13.94 17.92 1.17
N ASP A 125 13.12 18.12 2.20
CA ASP A 125 13.29 19.23 3.15
C ASP A 125 14.29 18.94 4.26
N ILE A 126 14.34 17.68 4.72
CA ILE A 126 15.13 17.31 5.90
C ILE A 126 16.56 16.93 5.49
N TYR A 127 16.75 16.38 4.28
CA TYR A 127 18.02 15.78 3.91
C TYR A 127 18.66 16.42 2.66
N PRO A 128 19.96 16.76 2.72
CA PRO A 128 20.72 17.13 1.53
C PRO A 128 20.79 15.94 0.55
N LYS A 129 20.93 16.24 -0.75
CA LYS A 129 20.79 15.29 -1.86
C LYS A 129 21.66 14.04 -1.75
N ASP A 130 22.77 14.12 -1.01
CA ASP A 130 23.77 13.07 -0.85
C ASP A 130 23.33 11.97 0.15
N GLU A 131 22.40 12.30 1.06
CA GLU A 131 21.85 11.36 2.06
C GLU A 131 20.50 10.73 1.64
N PHE A 132 19.83 11.30 0.62
CA PHE A 132 18.53 10.84 0.12
C PHE A 132 18.52 9.34 -0.20
N SER A 133 19.54 8.86 -0.93
CA SER A 133 19.66 7.44 -1.30
C SER A 133 19.85 6.51 -0.09
N ARG A 134 20.52 6.98 0.97
CA ARG A 134 20.75 6.19 2.19
C ARG A 134 19.47 6.06 3.00
N ILE A 135 18.65 7.09 3.04
CA ILE A 135 17.41 7.12 3.82
C ILE A 135 16.30 6.37 3.12
N ASP A 136 16.19 6.45 1.80
CA ASP A 136 15.31 5.56 1.03
C ASP A 136 15.67 4.09 1.25
N VAL A 137 16.97 3.76 1.28
CA VAL A 137 17.44 2.41 1.63
C VAL A 137 17.06 2.04 3.06
N VAL A 138 17.14 2.96 4.02
CA VAL A 138 16.73 2.71 5.42
C VAL A 138 15.22 2.53 5.55
N LEU A 139 14.39 3.34 4.88
CA LEU A 139 12.93 3.16 4.83
C LEU A 139 12.55 1.84 4.12
N SER A 140 13.25 1.50 3.05
CA SER A 140 13.10 0.19 2.39
C SER A 140 13.56 -0.96 3.30
N CYS A 141 14.60 -0.75 4.12
CA CYS A 141 15.03 -1.71 5.13
C CYS A 141 13.97 -1.87 6.24
N TRP A 142 13.29 -0.79 6.61
CA TRP A 142 12.19 -0.76 7.58
C TRP A 142 10.98 -1.60 7.14
N SER A 143 10.75 -1.73 5.83
CA SER A 143 9.72 -2.62 5.29
C SER A 143 10.16 -4.09 5.15
N ARG A 144 11.43 -4.44 5.43
CA ARG A 144 11.93 -5.83 5.35
C ARG A 144 11.36 -6.78 6.41
N PRO A 145 11.22 -6.42 7.70
CA PRO A 145 10.59 -7.28 8.70
C PRO A 145 9.15 -7.60 8.33
N LEU A 146 8.43 -6.62 7.80
CA LEU A 146 7.06 -6.76 7.33
C LEU A 146 6.98 -7.70 6.12
N ARG A 147 7.86 -7.53 5.13
CA ARG A 147 7.98 -8.47 4.01
C ARG A 147 8.40 -9.88 4.46
N ARG A 148 9.24 -10.00 5.49
CA ARG A 148 9.59 -11.29 6.11
C ARG A 148 8.41 -11.92 6.84
N TRP A 149 7.67 -11.13 7.61
CA TRP A 149 6.45 -11.56 8.30
C TRP A 149 5.39 -11.99 7.30
N TRP A 150 5.20 -11.21 6.24
CA TRP A 150 4.31 -11.52 5.13
C TRP A 150 4.67 -12.85 4.46
N ARG A 151 5.94 -13.03 4.06
CA ARG A 151 6.44 -14.29 3.50
C ARG A 151 6.23 -15.46 4.45
N ARG A 152 6.42 -15.23 5.76
CA ARG A 152 6.22 -16.26 6.79
C ARG A 152 4.74 -16.60 6.99
N TRP A 153 3.85 -15.62 6.92
CA TRP A 153 2.39 -15.79 7.04
C TRP A 153 1.76 -16.43 5.80
N SER A 154 2.21 -16.03 4.60
CA SER A 154 1.82 -16.66 3.34
C SER A 154 2.37 -18.10 3.23
N ALA A 155 3.62 -18.35 3.67
CA ALA A 155 4.14 -19.72 3.78
C ALA A 155 3.39 -20.57 4.82
N GLY A 156 2.98 -19.98 5.95
CA GLY A 156 2.22 -20.66 7.00
C GLY A 156 0.81 -21.09 6.59
N ARG A 157 0.19 -20.41 5.61
CA ARG A 157 -1.12 -20.81 5.06
C ARG A 157 -1.05 -21.81 3.92
N CYS A 158 0.14 -22.12 3.41
CA CYS A 158 0.35 -23.17 2.42
C CYS A 158 0.28 -24.59 3.01
N TRP A 159 0.07 -24.73 4.33
CA TRP A 159 0.18 -25.99 5.07
C TRP A 159 -1.02 -26.25 6.01
N SER A 160 -2.24 -25.88 5.59
CA SER A 160 -3.48 -26.16 6.35
C SER A 160 -4.57 -26.84 5.49
N GLY A 161 -4.26 -27.24 4.26
CA GLY A 161 -5.25 -27.76 3.30
C GLY A 161 -4.85 -29.05 2.58
N SER A 162 -3.89 -29.83 3.09
CA SER A 162 -3.51 -31.12 2.51
C SER A 162 -3.99 -32.29 3.37
N ALA A 163 -5.30 -32.50 3.40
CA ALA A 163 -5.92 -33.77 3.76
C ALA A 163 -6.99 -34.09 2.70
N GLY A 164 -6.60 -34.79 1.65
CA GLY A 164 -7.49 -35.27 0.59
C GLY A 164 -6.93 -35.11 -0.83
N MET A 165 -5.97 -35.97 -1.20
CA MET A 165 -5.74 -36.28 -2.62
C MET A 165 -6.94 -37.08 -3.15
N PRO A 166 -7.29 -36.93 -4.44
CA PRO A 166 -6.81 -37.93 -5.38
C PRO A 166 -6.09 -37.33 -6.59
N SER A 167 -5.07 -38.08 -7.00
CA SER A 167 -4.28 -38.02 -8.22
C SER A 167 -5.12 -37.87 -9.49
N PHE A 168 -4.85 -36.86 -10.32
CA PHE A 168 -4.96 -36.93 -11.78
C PHE A 168 -4.25 -35.73 -12.45
N GLY A 169 -3.42 -36.01 -13.46
CA GLY A 169 -3.14 -35.07 -14.55
C GLY A 169 -1.96 -34.10 -14.37
N SER A 170 -0.84 -34.47 -14.96
CA SER A 170 0.33 -33.66 -15.28
C SER A 170 0.04 -32.23 -15.78
N SER A 171 0.38 -31.22 -14.98
CA SER A 171 1.02 -29.98 -15.42
C SER A 171 1.53 -29.16 -14.22
N PRO A 172 2.83 -28.81 -14.15
CA PRO A 172 3.38 -28.03 -13.04
C PRO A 172 3.11 -26.54 -13.27
N TRP A 173 1.96 -26.06 -12.84
CA TRP A 173 1.72 -24.63 -12.67
C TRP A 173 2.10 -24.26 -11.24
N TRP A 174 2.86 -23.16 -11.10
CA TRP A 174 3.43 -22.59 -9.87
C TRP A 174 4.86 -23.05 -9.52
N PRO A 175 5.89 -22.34 -10.00
CA PRO A 175 7.16 -22.31 -9.30
C PRO A 175 6.95 -21.55 -7.98
N CYS A 176 7.10 -22.27 -6.86
CA CYS A 176 7.58 -21.69 -5.62
C CYS A 176 8.80 -20.82 -5.94
N TRP A 177 8.68 -19.51 -5.73
CA TRP A 177 9.74 -18.54 -5.97
C TRP A 177 11.03 -18.95 -5.25
N PRO A 178 12.16 -19.17 -5.96
CA PRO A 178 13.43 -19.45 -5.31
C PRO A 178 14.06 -18.17 -4.72
N ARG A 179 14.95 -18.41 -3.76
CA ARG A 179 15.58 -17.49 -2.81
C ARG A 179 16.33 -16.31 -3.44
#